data_AF-A0AAE0PA37-F1
#
_entry.id   AF-A0AAE0PA37-F1
#
_cell.length_a   1.000
_cell.length_b   1.000
_cell.length_c   1.000
_cell.angle_alpha   90.00
_cell.angle_beta   90.00
_cell.angle_gamma   90.00
#
_symmetry.space_group_name_H-M   'P 1'
#
loop_
_entity.id
_entity.type
_entity.pdbx_description
1 polymer ?
#
loop_
_entity_poly.entity_id
_entity_poly.type
_entity_poly.pdbx_seq_one_letter_code
_entity_poly.pdbx_strand_id
1 'polypeptide(L)'
;MAVFAINDRTEEFRQIVAAAQRRQAAKPGKQRLLDTAQQQAANSNAQPRRSEFARGAAEIGRGISATMAKLEKLAQLAKKKTLFDDRPVEINELTFVIKQDLSSLNEKIRNLQELSRRLHPKPDQEGENNKNILLLLQGKLGDVGANFKDVLEIRTKNIQASRSRTENFVSSVGQHAHASLQQSASPLYGTPSRGTPAPGQQDLISLNPMGDQQMQLQMLEEGQNTYVQQRGQAIEAIESTINELGSIFGQLAAMVSEQSEMIQRIDANT
;
A
#
# COMPACT_ATOMS: atom_id res chain seq x y z
N MET A 1 -20.70 -35.06 -26.55
CA MET A 1 -20.82 -33.74 -25.91
C MET A 1 -21.49 -32.80 -26.89
N ALA A 2 -22.75 -32.44 -26.65
CA ALA A 2 -23.48 -31.52 -27.53
C ALA A 2 -23.13 -30.08 -27.14
N VAL A 3 -22.49 -29.36 -28.07
CA VAL A 3 -22.15 -27.96 -27.93
C VAL A 3 -23.42 -27.16 -28.21
N PHE A 4 -24.02 -26.55 -27.19
CA PHE A 4 -25.17 -25.67 -27.37
C PHE A 4 -24.70 -24.41 -28.09
N ALA A 5 -25.11 -24.25 -29.36
CA ALA A 5 -24.92 -23.02 -30.11
C ALA A 5 -25.76 -21.91 -29.47
N ILE A 6 -25.09 -20.93 -28.89
CA ILE A 6 -25.71 -19.69 -28.39
C ILE A 6 -26.06 -18.86 -29.63
N ASN A 7 -27.27 -19.04 -30.15
CA ASN A 7 -27.79 -18.21 -31.24
C ASN A 7 -28.24 -16.86 -30.68
N ASP A 8 -27.65 -15.78 -31.17
CA ASP A 8 -28.03 -14.42 -30.83
C ASP A 8 -29.42 -14.09 -31.43
N ARG A 9 -30.47 -14.18 -30.60
CA ARG A 9 -31.85 -13.87 -30.98
C ARG A 9 -32.23 -12.40 -30.80
N THR A 10 -31.24 -11.52 -30.61
CA THR A 10 -31.51 -10.08 -30.41
C THR A 10 -32.20 -9.46 -31.62
N GLU A 11 -31.88 -9.91 -32.84
CA GLU A 11 -32.52 -9.43 -34.07
C GLU A 11 -33.98 -9.88 -34.20
N GLU A 12 -34.29 -11.13 -33.87
CA GLU A 12 -35.68 -11.63 -33.83
C GLU A 12 -36.52 -10.85 -32.80
N PHE A 13 -35.96 -10.60 -31.62
CA PHE A 13 -36.60 -9.80 -30.58
C PHE A 13 -36.85 -8.35 -31.04
N ARG A 14 -35.87 -7.71 -31.68
CA ARG A 14 -36.03 -6.35 -32.24
C ARG A 14 -37.15 -6.29 -33.28
N GLN A 15 -37.23 -7.29 -34.17
CA GLN A 15 -38.27 -7.36 -35.19
C GLN A 15 -39.67 -7.53 -34.58
N ILE A 16 -39.80 -8.37 -33.54
CA ILE A 16 -41.06 -8.58 -32.83
C ILE A 16 -41.50 -7.30 -32.10
N VAL A 17 -40.57 -6.59 -31.45
CA VAL A 17 -40.86 -5.31 -30.77
C VAL A 17 -41.29 -4.24 -31.78
N ALA A 18 -40.61 -4.13 -32.93
CA ALA A 18 -40.98 -3.19 -33.98
C ALA A 18 -42.37 -3.50 -34.57
N ALA A 19 -42.69 -4.79 -34.76
CA ALA A 19 -44.02 -5.22 -35.20
C ALA A 19 -45.12 -4.91 -34.16
N ALA A 20 -44.82 -5.09 -32.87
CA ALA A 20 -45.73 -4.76 -31.77
C ALA A 20 -45.97 -3.24 -31.68
N GLN A 21 -44.93 -2.41 -31.82
CA GLN A 21 -45.05 -0.96 -31.84
C GLN A 21 -45.88 -0.46 -33.03
N ARG A 22 -45.69 -1.02 -34.23
CA ARG A 22 -46.51 -0.71 -35.41
C ARG A 22 -47.98 -1.09 -35.20
N ARG A 23 -48.26 -2.24 -34.57
CA ARG A 23 -49.63 -2.63 -34.20
C ARG A 23 -50.25 -1.73 -33.14
N GLN A 24 -49.47 -1.20 -32.21
CA GLN A 24 -49.96 -0.22 -31.23
C GLN A 24 -50.23 1.15 -31.86
N ALA A 25 -49.42 1.59 -32.82
CA ALA A 25 -49.63 2.83 -33.57
C ALA A 25 -50.84 2.75 -34.53
N ALA A 26 -51.25 1.55 -34.94
CA ALA A 26 -52.37 1.31 -35.85
C ALA A 26 -53.74 1.27 -35.15
N LYS A 27 -53.84 1.50 -33.83
CA LYS A 27 -55.13 1.68 -33.13
C LYS A 27 -55.58 3.15 -33.26
N PRO A 28 -56.65 3.48 -34.01
CA PRO A 28 -57.16 4.83 -34.09
C PRO A 28 -58.05 5.08 -32.87
N GLY A 29 -57.48 5.57 -31.78
CA GLY A 29 -58.29 5.82 -30.59
C GLY A 29 -57.52 6.03 -29.31
N LYS A 30 -56.61 7.01 -29.30
CA LYS A 30 -56.27 7.89 -28.16
C LYS A 30 -55.13 8.78 -28.64
N GLN A 31 -55.37 10.09 -28.62
CA GLN A 31 -54.43 11.13 -29.03
C GLN A 31 -53.03 10.86 -28.45
N ARG A 32 -52.03 10.74 -29.33
CA ARG A 32 -50.61 10.79 -28.94
C ARG A 32 -50.34 12.21 -28.47
N LEU A 33 -50.43 12.44 -27.16
CA LEU A 33 -50.13 13.72 -26.53
C LEU A 33 -48.62 13.86 -26.23
N LEU A 34 -47.76 13.51 -27.18
CA LEU A 34 -46.31 13.70 -27.03
C LEU A 34 -45.65 13.97 -28.38
N ASP A 35 -45.23 15.22 -28.56
CA ASP A 35 -44.53 15.71 -29.75
C ASP A 35 -43.22 14.96 -29.95
N THR A 36 -42.94 14.59 -31.20
CA THR A 36 -41.75 13.80 -31.59
C THR A 36 -40.45 14.58 -31.36
N ALA A 37 -40.53 15.90 -31.22
CA ALA A 37 -39.44 16.79 -30.83
C ALA A 37 -39.00 16.62 -29.35
N GLN A 38 -39.91 16.24 -28.44
CA GLN A 38 -39.58 16.00 -27.02
C GLN A 38 -38.97 14.61 -26.77
N GLN A 39 -39.22 13.63 -27.63
CA GLN A 39 -38.58 12.30 -27.54
C GLN A 39 -37.10 12.33 -27.94
N GLN A 40 -36.70 13.22 -28.86
CA GLN A 40 -35.28 13.41 -29.22
C GLN A 40 -34.51 14.20 -28.15
N ALA A 41 -35.16 15.12 -27.43
CA ALA A 41 -34.58 15.80 -26.27
C ALA A 41 -34.45 14.88 -25.03
N ALA A 42 -35.33 13.89 -24.88
CA ALA A 42 -35.23 12.88 -23.80
C ALA A 42 -34.11 11.85 -24.05
N ASN A 43 -33.76 11.60 -25.33
CA ASN A 43 -32.74 10.62 -25.71
C ASN A 43 -31.32 11.17 -25.77
N SER A 44 -31.12 12.49 -25.66
CA SER A 44 -29.82 13.11 -25.91
C SER A 44 -28.96 13.41 -24.68
N ASN A 45 -29.44 13.28 -23.43
CA ASN A 45 -28.52 13.45 -22.28
C ASN A 45 -28.99 13.01 -20.89
N ALA A 46 -29.96 12.11 -20.75
CA ALA A 46 -30.27 11.53 -19.45
C ALA A 46 -29.26 10.41 -19.11
N GLN A 47 -28.00 10.78 -18.83
CA GLN A 47 -27.17 9.91 -18.00
C GLN A 47 -28.01 9.61 -16.74
N PRO A 48 -28.26 8.34 -16.40
CA PRO A 48 -29.02 8.04 -15.19
C PRO A 48 -28.29 8.75 -14.06
N ARG A 49 -28.98 9.68 -13.39
CA ARG A 49 -28.42 10.38 -12.24
C ARG A 49 -28.11 9.30 -11.23
N ARG A 50 -26.82 8.90 -11.17
CA ARG A 50 -26.35 7.88 -10.24
C ARG A 50 -26.85 8.28 -8.86
N SER A 51 -27.44 7.32 -8.15
CA SER A 51 -27.86 7.55 -6.77
C SER A 51 -26.69 8.13 -5.98
N GLU A 52 -26.98 8.99 -5.01
CA GLU A 52 -25.97 9.55 -4.10
C GLU A 52 -25.08 8.43 -3.53
N PHE A 53 -25.70 7.28 -3.23
CA PHE A 53 -25.02 6.04 -2.87
C PHE A 53 -24.05 5.55 -3.97
N ALA A 54 -24.51 5.36 -5.20
CA ALA A 54 -23.68 4.87 -6.31
C ALA A 54 -22.53 5.83 -6.62
N ARG A 55 -22.73 7.13 -6.45
CA ARG A 55 -21.68 8.14 -6.58
C ARG A 55 -20.63 8.01 -5.46
N GLY A 56 -21.06 7.87 -4.21
CA GLY A 56 -20.18 7.64 -3.06
C GLY A 56 -19.40 6.32 -3.18
N ALA A 57 -20.07 5.24 -3.55
CA ALA A 57 -19.45 3.92 -3.78
C ALA A 57 -18.40 3.97 -4.90
N ALA A 58 -18.68 4.69 -6.01
CA ALA A 58 -17.72 4.86 -7.09
C ALA A 58 -16.49 5.69 -6.69
N GLU A 59 -16.66 6.71 -5.84
CA GLU A 59 -15.55 7.48 -5.30
C GLU A 59 -14.66 6.62 -4.39
N ILE A 60 -15.26 5.84 -3.48
CA ILE A 60 -14.54 4.90 -2.62
C ILE A 60 -13.78 3.87 -3.48
N GLY A 61 -14.44 3.28 -4.48
CA GLY A 61 -13.81 2.33 -5.39
C GLY A 61 -12.59 2.91 -6.11
N ARG A 62 -12.68 4.15 -6.61
CA ARG A 62 -11.53 4.85 -7.20
C ARG A 62 -10.42 5.12 -6.19
N GLY A 63 -10.79 5.50 -4.97
CA GLY A 63 -9.84 5.70 -3.88
C GLY A 63 -9.08 4.42 -3.54
N ILE A 64 -9.77 3.29 -3.41
CA ILE A 64 -9.16 1.96 -3.20
C ILE A 64 -8.18 1.62 -4.32
N SER A 65 -8.56 1.81 -5.59
CA SER A 65 -7.66 1.57 -6.72
C SER A 65 -6.43 2.48 -6.70
N ALA A 66 -6.59 3.75 -6.32
CA ALA A 66 -5.47 4.68 -6.19
C ALA A 66 -4.52 4.27 -5.05
N THR A 67 -5.07 3.86 -3.90
CA THR A 67 -4.28 3.33 -2.77
C THR A 67 -3.57 2.04 -3.14
N MET A 68 -4.22 1.14 -3.89
CA MET A 68 -3.61 -0.09 -4.39
C MET A 68 -2.42 0.20 -5.32
N ALA A 69 -2.51 1.19 -6.21
CA ALA A 69 -1.39 1.59 -7.06
C ALA A 69 -0.21 2.15 -6.26
N LYS A 70 -0.48 2.97 -5.22
CA LYS A 70 0.56 3.45 -4.29
C LYS A 70 1.19 2.29 -3.52
N LEU A 71 0.37 1.33 -3.07
CA LEU A 71 0.81 0.13 -2.38
C LEU A 71 1.70 -0.75 -3.27
N GLU A 72 1.35 -0.90 -4.54
CA GLU A 72 2.18 -1.64 -5.49
C GLU A 72 3.55 -0.99 -5.66
N LYS A 73 3.60 0.35 -5.78
CA LYS A 73 4.86 1.11 -5.80
C LYS A 73 5.66 0.90 -4.51
N LEU A 74 5.01 0.96 -3.35
CA LEU A 74 5.64 0.68 -2.06
C LEU A 74 6.16 -0.75 -1.99
N ALA A 75 5.41 -1.73 -2.49
CA ALA A 75 5.81 -3.13 -2.53
C ALA A 75 7.04 -3.34 -3.40
N GLN A 76 7.12 -2.67 -4.56
CA GLN A 76 8.31 -2.70 -5.42
C GLN A 76 9.53 -2.12 -4.70
N LEU A 77 9.38 -1.01 -3.98
CA LEU A 77 10.47 -0.41 -3.20
C LEU A 77 10.89 -1.30 -2.02
N ALA A 78 9.94 -1.86 -1.27
CA ALA A 78 10.20 -2.73 -0.13
C ALA A 78 10.85 -4.07 -0.53
N LYS A 79 10.53 -4.60 -1.72
CA LYS A 79 11.11 -5.84 -2.28
C LYS A 79 12.54 -5.65 -2.78
N LYS A 80 12.99 -4.43 -3.10
CA LYS A 80 14.41 -4.18 -3.44
C LYS A 80 15.28 -4.43 -2.20
N LYS A 81 16.02 -5.54 -2.23
CA LYS A 81 16.83 -6.07 -1.11
C LYS A 81 18.23 -5.45 -0.98
N THR A 82 18.55 -4.42 -1.77
CA THR A 82 19.89 -3.84 -1.86
C THR A 82 20.07 -2.71 -0.85
N LEU A 83 21.23 -2.67 -0.17
CA LEU A 83 21.56 -1.65 0.84
C LEU A 83 21.59 -0.22 0.26
N PHE A 84 21.79 -0.12 -1.06
CA PHE A 84 22.05 1.13 -1.78
C PHE A 84 20.84 1.68 -2.56
N ASP A 85 19.78 0.90 -2.74
CA ASP A 85 18.51 1.38 -3.32
C ASP A 85 17.41 1.56 -2.27
N ASP A 86 17.76 1.46 -0.98
CA ASP A 86 16.83 1.70 0.10
C ASP A 86 16.54 3.21 0.19
N ARG A 87 15.31 3.61 -0.17
CA ARG A 87 14.83 5.00 -0.09
C ARG A 87 13.92 5.15 1.13
N PRO A 88 14.47 5.31 2.35
CA PRO A 88 13.67 5.32 3.57
C PRO A 88 12.64 6.45 3.61
N VAL A 89 12.97 7.62 3.04
CA VAL A 89 12.06 8.77 2.99
C VAL A 89 10.83 8.47 2.12
N GLU A 90 11.03 8.01 0.88
CA GLU A 90 9.93 7.68 -0.04
C GLU A 90 9.04 6.55 0.51
N ILE A 91 9.64 5.56 1.18
CA ILE A 91 8.91 4.47 1.83
C ILE A 91 8.06 4.99 3.00
N ASN A 92 8.62 5.86 3.85
CA ASN A 92 7.91 6.43 4.99
C ASN A 92 6.75 7.34 4.54
N GLU A 93 6.97 8.18 3.52
CA GLU A 93 5.94 9.02 2.92
C GLU A 93 4.80 8.19 2.32
N LEU A 94 5.13 7.19 1.50
CA LEU A 94 4.13 6.29 0.92
C LEU A 94 3.36 5.52 1.99
N THR A 95 4.05 5.05 3.04
CA THR A 95 3.42 4.39 4.20
C THR A 95 2.43 5.31 4.89
N PHE A 96 2.79 6.57 5.13
CA PHE A 96 1.92 7.55 5.76
C PHE A 96 0.70 7.91 4.89
N VAL A 97 0.92 8.13 3.59
CA VAL A 97 -0.17 8.42 2.63
C VAL A 97 -1.14 7.24 2.52
N ILE A 98 -0.63 6.01 2.43
CA ILE A 98 -1.47 4.81 2.36
C ILE A 98 -2.26 4.64 3.67
N LYS A 99 -1.62 4.86 4.82
CA LYS A 99 -2.30 4.85 6.12
C LYS A 99 -3.46 5.85 6.15
N GLN A 100 -3.22 7.10 5.75
CA GLN A 100 -4.25 8.13 5.71
C GLN A 100 -5.39 7.77 4.74
N ASP A 101 -5.05 7.29 3.54
CA ASP A 101 -6.04 6.86 2.56
C ASP A 101 -6.91 5.71 3.11
N LEU A 102 -6.31 4.70 3.74
CA LEU A 102 -7.04 3.56 4.33
C LEU A 102 -7.99 4.01 5.44
N SER A 103 -7.55 4.89 6.34
CA SER A 103 -8.42 5.45 7.39
C SER A 103 -9.57 6.26 6.80
N SER A 104 -9.30 7.12 5.81
CA SER A 104 -10.33 7.91 5.13
C SER A 104 -11.33 7.02 4.37
N LEU A 105 -10.85 5.98 3.69
CA LEU A 105 -11.71 5.02 2.99
C LEU A 105 -12.61 4.26 3.95
N ASN A 106 -12.09 3.84 5.12
CA ASN A 106 -12.89 3.18 6.14
C ASN A 106 -14.00 4.10 6.69
N GLU A 107 -13.70 5.37 6.95
CA GLU A 107 -14.72 6.36 7.34
C GLU A 107 -15.79 6.57 6.26
N LYS A 108 -15.37 6.68 4.98
CA LYS A 108 -16.32 6.81 3.86
C LYS A 108 -17.22 5.59 3.73
N ILE A 109 -16.70 4.38 3.93
CA ILE A 109 -17.48 3.15 3.91
C ILE A 109 -18.52 3.14 5.05
N ARG A 110 -18.15 3.59 6.25
CA ARG A 110 -19.11 3.73 7.38
C ARG A 110 -20.23 4.70 7.06
N ASN A 111 -19.89 5.87 6.54
CA ASN A 111 -20.88 6.87 6.14
C ASN A 111 -21.81 6.32 5.06
N LEU A 112 -21.27 5.55 4.10
CA LEU A 112 -22.05 4.88 3.06
C LEU A 112 -22.99 3.82 3.64
N GLN A 113 -22.55 3.08 4.66
CA GLN A 113 -23.36 2.09 5.38
C GLN A 113 -24.51 2.74 6.14
N GLU A 114 -24.24 3.83 6.86
CA GLU A 114 -25.28 4.60 7.53
C GLU A 114 -26.29 5.17 6.53
N LEU A 115 -25.81 5.71 5.41
CA LEU A 115 -26.65 6.21 4.33
C LEU A 115 -27.53 5.10 3.75
N SER A 116 -26.96 3.93 3.47
CA SER A 116 -27.71 2.77 2.98
C SER A 116 -28.80 2.34 3.97
N ARG A 117 -28.50 2.31 5.27
CA ARG A 117 -29.45 1.96 6.33
C ARG A 117 -30.57 3.00 6.47
N ARG A 118 -30.26 4.29 6.27
CA ARG A 118 -31.26 5.38 6.30
C ARG A 118 -32.16 5.37 5.07
N LEU A 119 -31.60 5.11 3.88
CA LEU A 119 -32.34 5.11 2.62
C LEU A 119 -33.23 3.87 2.45
N HIS A 120 -32.79 2.71 2.94
CA HIS A 120 -33.51 1.44 2.82
C HIS A 120 -33.77 0.81 4.19
N PRO A 121 -34.74 1.32 4.97
CA PRO A 121 -35.13 0.73 6.26
C PRO A 121 -35.98 -0.55 6.11
N LYS A 122 -36.54 -0.80 4.93
CA LYS A 122 -37.29 -2.01 4.57
C LYS A 122 -36.48 -2.84 3.57
N PRO A 123 -36.64 -4.18 3.55
CA PRO A 123 -35.99 -5.02 2.57
C PRO A 123 -36.51 -4.67 1.17
N ASP A 124 -35.61 -4.14 0.35
CA ASP A 124 -35.85 -3.73 -1.03
C ASP A 124 -34.66 -4.16 -1.88
N GLN A 125 -34.88 -4.41 -3.17
CA GLN A 125 -33.88 -4.95 -4.07
C GLN A 125 -32.69 -3.99 -4.25
N GLU A 126 -32.94 -2.68 -4.22
CA GLU A 126 -31.87 -1.67 -4.19
C GLU A 126 -31.06 -1.71 -2.88
N GLY A 127 -31.72 -1.99 -1.76
CA GLY A 127 -31.05 -2.14 -0.46
C GLY A 127 -30.12 -3.35 -0.43
N GLU A 128 -30.55 -4.49 -1.00
CA GLU A 128 -29.70 -5.69 -1.13
C GLU A 128 -28.51 -5.46 -2.08
N ASN A 129 -28.74 -4.80 -3.23
CA ASN A 129 -27.65 -4.43 -4.12
C ASN A 129 -26.63 -3.48 -3.45
N ASN A 130 -27.11 -2.49 -2.70
CA ASN A 130 -26.25 -1.57 -1.97
C ASN A 130 -25.40 -2.32 -0.92
N LYS A 131 -25.99 -3.24 -0.17
CA LYS A 131 -25.25 -4.11 0.77
C LYS A 131 -24.17 -4.94 0.07
N ASN A 132 -24.49 -5.56 -1.06
CA ASN A 132 -23.51 -6.33 -1.84
C ASN A 132 -22.32 -5.47 -2.31
N ILE A 133 -22.60 -4.23 -2.73
CA ILE A 133 -21.56 -3.27 -3.11
C ILE A 133 -20.71 -2.90 -1.88
N LEU A 134 -21.30 -2.71 -0.70
CA LEU A 134 -20.54 -2.47 0.53
C LEU A 134 -19.61 -3.63 0.85
N LEU A 135 -20.12 -4.86 0.80
CA LEU A 135 -19.32 -6.05 1.09
C LEU A 135 -18.14 -6.15 0.11
N LEU A 136 -18.37 -5.89 -1.18
CA LEU A 136 -17.31 -5.88 -2.18
C LEU A 136 -16.25 -4.81 -1.87
N LEU A 137 -16.67 -3.59 -1.51
CA LEU A 137 -15.75 -2.49 -1.17
C LEU A 137 -14.97 -2.79 0.12
N GLN A 138 -15.63 -3.35 1.12
CA GLN A 138 -15.00 -3.80 2.37
C GLN A 138 -13.99 -4.90 2.11
N GLY A 139 -14.36 -5.94 1.35
CA GLY A 139 -13.45 -7.02 0.96
C GLY A 139 -12.22 -6.49 0.24
N LYS A 140 -12.40 -5.61 -0.75
CA LYS A 140 -11.28 -4.96 -1.46
C LYS A 140 -10.41 -4.11 -0.53
N LEU A 141 -11.00 -3.37 0.41
CA LEU A 141 -10.25 -2.58 1.39
C LEU A 141 -9.45 -3.49 2.34
N GLY A 142 -10.05 -4.61 2.75
CA GLY A 142 -9.41 -5.67 3.51
C GLY A 142 -8.22 -6.27 2.77
N ASP A 143 -8.38 -6.60 1.48
CA ASP A 143 -7.31 -7.14 0.64
C ASP A 143 -6.15 -6.16 0.45
N VAL A 144 -6.43 -4.88 0.18
CA VAL A 144 -5.40 -3.82 0.11
C VAL A 144 -4.69 -3.71 1.45
N GLY A 145 -5.45 -3.80 2.53
CA GLY A 145 -4.94 -3.77 3.88
C GLY A 145 -4.02 -4.93 4.26
N ALA A 146 -4.41 -6.16 3.91
CA ALA A 146 -3.59 -7.35 4.10
C ALA A 146 -2.29 -7.27 3.30
N ASN A 147 -2.37 -6.89 2.01
CA ASN A 147 -1.18 -6.66 1.18
C ASN A 147 -0.27 -5.56 1.77
N PHE A 148 -0.84 -4.50 2.36
CA PHE A 148 -0.07 -3.45 3.01
C PHE A 148 0.67 -3.98 4.24
N LYS A 149 0.01 -4.77 5.09
CA LYS A 149 0.65 -5.46 6.22
C LYS A 149 1.83 -6.32 5.74
N ASP A 150 1.63 -7.13 4.70
CA ASP A 150 2.69 -7.99 4.16
C ASP A 150 3.90 -7.18 3.66
N VAL A 151 3.66 -6.05 2.99
CA VAL A 151 4.72 -5.14 2.53
C VAL A 151 5.48 -4.53 3.71
N LEU A 152 4.76 -4.12 4.76
CA LEU A 152 5.38 -3.60 5.99
C LEU A 152 6.22 -4.68 6.70
N GLU A 153 5.74 -5.93 6.77
CA GLU A 153 6.53 -7.04 7.32
C GLU A 153 7.81 -7.31 6.51
N ILE A 154 7.72 -7.29 5.17
CA ILE A 154 8.89 -7.40 4.30
C ILE A 154 9.87 -6.25 4.56
N ARG A 155 9.35 -5.02 4.73
CA ARG A 155 10.17 -3.85 5.07
C ARG A 155 10.88 -4.02 6.40
N THR A 156 10.20 -4.47 7.45
CA THR A 156 10.80 -4.76 8.76
C THR A 156 11.93 -5.77 8.65
N LYS A 157 11.71 -6.88 7.94
CA LYS A 157 12.76 -7.89 7.69
C LYS A 157 13.94 -7.32 6.92
N ASN A 158 13.70 -6.44 5.94
CA ASN A 158 14.76 -5.78 5.17
C ASN A 158 15.57 -4.83 6.06
N ILE A 159 14.90 -4.03 6.90
CA ILE A 159 15.58 -3.12 7.83
C ILE A 159 16.46 -3.91 8.81
N GLN A 160 15.94 -4.99 9.39
CA GLN A 160 16.66 -5.88 10.29
C GLN A 160 17.87 -6.55 9.60
N ALA A 161 17.69 -7.08 8.39
CA ALA A 161 18.77 -7.71 7.64
C ALA A 161 19.90 -6.72 7.30
N SER A 162 19.56 -5.49 6.92
CA SER A 162 20.55 -4.44 6.67
C SER A 162 21.24 -3.97 7.95
N ARG A 163 20.51 -3.85 9.07
CA ARG A 163 21.11 -3.59 10.40
C ARG A 163 22.14 -4.67 10.75
N SER A 164 21.75 -5.94 10.68
CA SER A 164 22.66 -7.08 10.96
C SER A 164 23.87 -7.11 10.03
N ARG A 165 23.71 -6.88 8.72
CA ARG A 165 24.85 -6.78 7.79
C ARG A 165 25.81 -5.65 8.16
N THR A 166 25.28 -4.49 8.56
CA THR A 166 26.09 -3.33 8.96
C THR A 166 26.82 -3.61 10.27
N GLU A 167 26.14 -4.21 11.26
CA GLU A 167 26.75 -4.65 12.53
C GLU A 167 27.87 -5.68 12.28
N ASN A 168 27.65 -6.66 11.39
CA ASN A 168 28.64 -7.68 11.04
C ASN A 168 29.85 -7.08 10.28
N PHE A 169 29.60 -6.18 9.33
CA PHE A 169 30.67 -5.49 8.60
C PHE A 169 31.52 -4.63 9.54
N VAL A 170 30.89 -3.83 10.40
CA VAL A 170 31.63 -2.98 11.34
C VAL A 170 32.33 -3.82 12.41
N SER A 171 31.74 -4.91 12.88
CA SER A 171 32.43 -5.84 13.78
C SER A 171 33.68 -6.45 13.13
N SER A 172 33.60 -6.82 11.84
CA SER A 172 34.75 -7.31 11.08
C SER A 172 35.81 -6.23 10.85
N VAL A 173 35.41 -5.00 10.46
CA VAL A 173 36.34 -3.88 10.29
C VAL A 173 36.97 -3.48 11.62
N GLY A 174 36.21 -3.45 12.72
CA GLY A 174 36.73 -3.18 14.06
C GLY A 174 37.73 -4.24 14.51
N GLN A 175 37.48 -5.52 14.24
CA GLN A 175 38.44 -6.60 14.50
C GLN A 175 39.68 -6.51 13.62
N HIS A 176 39.56 -6.15 12.34
CA HIS A 176 40.71 -5.98 11.44
C HIS A 176 41.54 -4.72 11.75
N ALA A 177 40.91 -3.63 12.16
CA ALA A 177 41.60 -2.43 12.62
C ALA A 177 42.37 -2.71 13.93
N HIS A 178 41.77 -3.46 14.86
CA HIS A 178 42.42 -3.83 16.13
C HIS A 178 43.55 -4.86 15.95
N ALA A 179 43.49 -5.71 14.91
CA ALA A 179 44.55 -6.66 14.56
C ALA A 179 45.79 -5.96 13.95
N SER A 180 45.61 -4.81 13.28
CA SER A 180 46.73 -4.03 12.74
C SER A 180 47.55 -3.27 13.78
N LEU A 181 47.04 -3.12 15.02
CA LEU A 181 47.75 -2.43 16.11
C LEU A 181 48.77 -3.30 16.86
N GLN A 182 48.77 -4.63 16.68
CA GLN A 182 49.65 -5.51 17.46
C GLN A 182 50.91 -6.00 16.75
N GLN A 183 51.11 -5.79 15.44
CA GLN A 183 52.30 -6.32 14.76
C GLN A 183 52.80 -5.43 13.62
N SER A 184 53.34 -4.26 13.96
CA SER A 184 54.33 -3.57 13.12
C SER A 184 55.73 -3.66 13.75
N ALA A 185 56.12 -4.84 14.22
CA ALA A 185 57.54 -5.15 14.39
C ALA A 185 58.13 -5.47 13.01
N SER A 186 58.25 -4.46 12.16
CA SER A 186 58.93 -4.59 10.87
C SER A 186 60.43 -4.73 11.14
N PRO A 187 61.08 -5.85 10.79
CA PRO A 187 62.50 -6.09 11.09
C PRO A 187 63.43 -5.16 10.30
N LEU A 188 62.88 -4.34 9.39
CA LEU A 188 63.62 -3.38 8.58
C LEU A 188 63.90 -2.05 9.31
N TYR A 189 63.20 -1.75 10.41
CA TYR A 189 63.42 -0.55 11.23
C TYR A 189 64.17 -0.83 12.54
N GLY A 190 64.68 -2.05 12.73
CA GLY A 190 65.59 -2.38 13.81
C GLY A 190 66.98 -1.81 13.54
N THR A 191 67.19 -0.52 13.78
CA THR A 191 68.54 0.06 13.79
C THR A 191 69.35 -0.62 14.91
N PRO A 192 70.47 -1.30 14.62
CA PRO A 192 71.34 -1.79 15.67
C PRO A 192 71.93 -0.58 16.40
N SER A 193 71.59 -0.45 17.69
CA SER A 193 72.17 0.56 18.57
C SER A 193 73.66 0.29 18.71
N ARG A 194 74.49 0.98 17.93
CA ARG A 194 75.92 1.13 18.18
C ARG A 194 76.29 2.59 18.03
N GLY A 195 76.55 3.21 19.17
CA GLY A 195 76.65 4.66 19.32
C GLY A 195 77.78 5.32 18.54
N THR A 196 77.55 6.59 18.20
CA THR A 196 78.48 7.73 18.31
C THR A 196 77.69 9.04 18.10
N PRO A 197 78.09 10.16 18.70
CA PRO A 197 77.31 11.40 18.71
C PRO A 197 77.79 12.41 17.66
N ALA A 198 76.87 13.06 16.94
CA ALA A 198 77.12 14.36 16.29
C ALA A 198 75.80 15.14 16.04
N PRO A 199 75.80 16.48 16.16
CA PRO A 199 74.59 17.29 16.26
C PRO A 199 74.21 17.93 14.92
N GLY A 200 72.91 17.93 14.59
CA GLY A 200 72.37 18.65 13.44
C GLY A 200 70.85 18.56 13.35
N GLN A 201 70.19 19.68 13.69
CA GLN A 201 68.86 20.17 13.26
C GLN A 201 67.90 19.11 12.68
N GLN A 202 66.94 18.61 13.48
CA GLN A 202 65.57 19.15 13.56
C GLN A 202 64.89 19.35 12.20
N ASP A 203 64.49 18.25 11.55
CA ASP A 203 63.24 18.21 10.76
C ASP A 203 62.72 16.77 10.61
N LEU A 204 62.51 16.10 11.74
CA LEU A 204 61.75 14.87 11.77
C LEU A 204 60.30 15.24 12.01
N ILE A 205 59.53 15.29 10.92
CA ILE A 205 58.07 15.23 10.95
C ILE A 205 57.70 13.92 11.66
N SER A 206 57.60 13.97 12.98
CA SER A 206 57.05 12.90 13.81
C SER A 206 55.54 12.90 13.58
N LEU A 207 55.13 12.31 12.46
CA LEU A 207 53.76 11.85 12.25
C LEU A 207 53.50 10.78 13.31
N ASN A 208 52.98 11.20 14.45
CA ASN A 208 52.50 10.30 15.50
C ASN A 208 51.16 9.71 15.02
N PRO A 209 51.11 8.51 14.40
CA PRO A 209 49.92 8.02 13.73
C PRO A 209 48.89 7.46 14.73
N MET A 210 49.29 7.27 15.98
CA MET A 210 48.49 6.65 17.03
C MET A 210 47.32 7.53 17.48
N GLY A 211 47.48 8.86 17.49
CA GLY A 211 46.44 9.80 17.92
C GLY A 211 45.31 9.97 16.90
N ASP A 212 45.68 10.13 15.62
CA ASP A 212 44.71 10.28 14.52
C ASP A 212 43.91 9.00 14.28
N GLN A 213 44.52 7.82 14.47
CA GLN A 213 43.86 6.54 14.23
C GLN A 213 42.81 6.20 15.32
N GLN A 214 43.05 6.60 16.58
CA GLN A 214 42.10 6.39 17.67
C GLN A 214 40.92 7.37 17.58
N MET A 215 41.16 8.61 17.16
CA MET A 215 40.11 9.59 16.91
C MET A 215 39.25 9.23 15.69
N GLN A 216 39.84 8.60 14.66
CA GLN A 216 39.10 8.09 13.51
C GLN A 216 38.19 6.90 13.87
N LEU A 217 38.59 6.05 14.83
CA LEU A 217 37.73 4.98 15.34
C LEU A 217 36.50 5.54 16.09
N GLN A 218 36.71 6.56 16.93
CA GLN A 218 35.63 7.16 17.72
C GLN A 218 34.60 7.90 16.83
N MET A 219 35.07 8.56 15.78
CA MET A 219 34.21 9.18 14.75
C MET A 219 33.40 8.13 13.96
N LEU A 220 33.96 6.95 13.73
CA LEU A 220 33.25 5.84 13.06
C LEU A 220 32.15 5.26 13.97
N GLU A 221 32.42 5.19 15.26
CA GLU A 221 31.49 4.71 16.29
C GLU A 221 30.29 5.65 16.49
N GLU A 222 30.51 6.98 16.44
CA GLU A 222 29.42 7.98 16.50
C GLU A 222 28.51 7.96 15.26
N GLY A 223 29.09 7.83 14.06
CA GLY A 223 28.32 7.68 12.82
C GLY A 223 27.51 6.37 12.76
N GLN A 224 27.96 5.34 13.48
CA GLN A 224 27.29 4.04 13.56
C GLN A 224 26.06 4.07 14.48
N ASN A 225 26.19 4.69 15.66
CA ASN A 225 25.09 4.79 16.62
C ASN A 225 23.88 5.51 16.02
N THR A 226 24.12 6.57 15.24
CA THR A 226 23.05 7.31 14.56
C THR A 226 22.30 6.46 13.52
N TYR A 227 23.01 5.66 12.71
CA TYR A 227 22.38 4.78 11.71
C TYR A 227 21.55 3.65 12.33
N VAL A 228 22.08 2.99 13.37
CA VAL A 228 21.38 1.91 14.08
C VAL A 228 20.14 2.45 14.78
N GLN A 229 20.23 3.63 15.40
CA GLN A 229 19.11 4.28 16.08
C GLN A 229 18.01 4.68 15.10
N GLN A 230 18.34 5.27 13.95
CA GLN A 230 17.37 5.61 12.90
C GLN A 230 16.60 4.38 12.39
N ARG A 231 17.30 3.24 12.22
CA ARG A 231 16.65 1.98 11.82
C ARG A 231 15.75 1.41 12.92
N GLY A 232 16.12 1.57 14.19
CA GLY A 232 15.26 1.21 15.32
C GLY A 232 13.96 2.00 15.34
N GLN A 233 14.05 3.32 15.22
CA GLN A 233 12.87 4.21 15.15
C GLN A 233 11.96 3.88 13.96
N ALA A 234 12.55 3.55 12.80
CA ALA A 234 11.77 3.16 11.62
C ALA A 234 11.00 1.85 11.84
N ILE A 235 11.58 0.87 12.53
CA ILE A 235 10.88 -0.39 12.87
C ILE A 235 9.71 -0.11 13.82
N GLU A 236 9.93 0.68 14.87
CA GLU A 236 8.88 1.03 15.83
C GLU A 236 7.70 1.78 15.17
N ALA A 237 8.00 2.72 14.26
CA ALA A 237 6.97 3.41 13.48
C ALA A 237 6.15 2.46 12.58
N ILE A 238 6.81 1.46 11.98
CA ILE A 238 6.15 0.43 11.18
C ILE A 238 5.27 -0.46 12.07
N GLU A 239 5.77 -0.91 13.22
CA GLU A 239 5.01 -1.74 14.16
C GLU A 239 3.78 -1.01 14.72
N SER A 240 3.92 0.27 15.06
CA SER A 240 2.80 1.14 15.43
C SER A 240 1.75 1.20 14.32
N THR A 241 2.18 1.36 13.06
CA THR A 241 1.29 1.38 11.90
C THR A 241 0.58 0.03 11.70
N ILE A 242 1.28 -1.09 11.87
CA ILE A 242 0.70 -2.44 11.78
C ILE A 242 -0.38 -2.64 12.86
N ASN A 243 -0.13 -2.21 14.10
CA ASN A 243 -1.09 -2.32 15.20
C ASN A 243 -2.35 -1.48 14.94
N GLU A 244 -2.20 -0.25 14.45
CA GLU A 244 -3.32 0.64 14.14
C GLU A 244 -4.16 0.10 12.98
N LEU A 245 -3.52 -0.42 11.92
CA LEU A 245 -4.20 -1.13 10.85
C LEU A 245 -4.94 -2.37 11.36
N GLY A 246 -4.35 -3.10 12.32
CA GLY A 246 -5.02 -4.22 12.98
C GLY A 246 -6.33 -3.82 13.65
N SER A 247 -6.40 -2.62 14.26
CA SER A 247 -7.63 -2.07 14.81
C SER A 247 -8.66 -1.75 13.72
N ILE A 248 -8.24 -1.12 12.62
CA ILE A 248 -9.09 -0.82 11.46
C ILE A 248 -9.65 -2.10 10.84
N PHE A 249 -8.82 -3.14 10.68
CA PHE A 249 -9.27 -4.43 10.15
C PHE A 249 -10.13 -5.21 11.12
N GLY A 250 -9.89 -5.12 12.43
CA GLY A 250 -10.78 -5.73 13.43
C GLY A 250 -12.19 -5.15 13.32
N GLN A 251 -12.31 -3.83 13.14
CA GLN A 251 -13.59 -3.16 12.96
C GLN A 251 -14.25 -3.54 11.62
N LEU A 252 -13.46 -3.65 10.54
CA LEU A 252 -13.96 -4.07 9.23
C LEU A 252 -14.38 -5.55 9.22
N ALA A 253 -13.63 -6.43 9.88
CA ALA A 253 -13.92 -7.86 9.99
C ALA A 253 -15.20 -8.11 10.79
N ALA A 254 -15.43 -7.38 11.88
CA ALA A 254 -16.69 -7.43 12.62
C ALA A 254 -17.87 -7.03 11.73
N MET A 255 -17.71 -5.95 10.96
CA MET A 255 -18.71 -5.44 10.04
C MET A 255 -19.00 -6.39 8.87
N VAL A 256 -17.98 -7.05 8.33
CA VAL A 256 -18.11 -8.07 7.27
C VAL A 256 -18.71 -9.36 7.82
N SER A 257 -18.33 -9.79 9.03
CA SER A 257 -18.86 -10.98 9.69
C SER A 257 -20.38 -10.86 9.90
N GLU A 258 -20.84 -9.75 10.47
CA GLU A 258 -22.27 -9.47 10.67
C GLU A 258 -23.05 -9.47 9.34
N GLN A 259 -22.46 -8.92 8.28
CA GLN A 259 -23.09 -8.86 6.97
C GLN A 259 -23.03 -10.20 6.21
N SER A 260 -21.97 -11.00 6.39
CA SER A 260 -21.83 -12.32 5.77
C SER A 260 -22.83 -13.34 6.29
N GLU A 261 -23.19 -13.26 7.58
CA GLU A 261 -24.24 -14.09 8.17
C GLU A 261 -25.62 -13.77 7.54
N MET A 262 -25.87 -12.49 7.22
CA MET A 262 -27.08 -12.07 6.51
C MET A 262 -27.13 -12.61 5.07
N ILE A 263 -26.00 -12.63 4.37
CA ILE A 263 -25.93 -13.13 2.97
C ILE A 263 -26.05 -14.65 2.91
N GLN A 264 -25.48 -15.40 3.86
CA GLN A 264 -25.71 -16.85 3.96
C GLN A 264 -27.19 -17.18 4.17
N ARG A 265 -27.95 -16.32 4.84
CA ARG A 265 -29.41 -16.46 4.94
C ARG A 265 -30.15 -16.14 3.63
N ILE A 266 -29.58 -15.36 2.72
CA ILE A 266 -30.14 -15.09 1.39
C ILE A 266 -29.95 -16.29 0.47
N ASP A 267 -28.78 -16.93 0.50
CA ASP A 267 -28.51 -18.17 -0.24
C ASP A 267 -29.37 -19.34 0.27
N ALA A 268 -29.73 -19.33 1.56
CA ALA A 268 -30.67 -20.29 2.14
C ALA A 268 -32.16 -19.98 1.86
N ASN A 269 -32.50 -18.81 1.32
CA ASN A 269 -33.88 -18.38 1.04
C ASN A 269 -34.17 -18.11 -0.45
N THR A 270 -33.25 -18.50 -1.35
CA THR A 270 -33.47 -18.48 -2.82
C THR A 270 -33.62 -19.92 -3.31
#